data_AF-A0A7Z7YST9-F1
#
_entry.id   AF-A0A7Z7YST9-F1
#
_cell.length_a   1.000
_cell.length_b   1.000
_cell.length_c   1.000
_cell.angle_alpha   90.00
_cell.angle_beta   90.00
_cell.angle_gamma   90.00
#
_symmetry.space_group_name_H-M   'P 1'
#
loop_
_entity.id
_entity.type
_entity.pdbx_description
1 polymer ?
#
loop_
_entity_poly.entity_id
_entity_poly.type
_entity_poly.pdbx_seq_one_letter_code
_entity_poly.pdbx_strand_id
1 'polypeptide(L)'
;IIQVLRGELSDYIKYNHYHQLTTHGLMKDYTTSELSHLIDELRFKGFLNEYNEILTCDESVKELLNNDVTVYTTPFKHKSKEKVFINTIEGVDRALYSELVEVRRQLSEKLNIAPVSIFSDYTLEEFAKRKPESKQEMIAIDGVGSYKLKHYCPKFLETIQSYKTNI
;
A
#
# COMPACT_ATOMS: atom_id res chain seq x y z
N ILE A 1 5.67 -10.19 -9.17
CA ILE A 1 6.97 -9.70 -9.67
C ILE A 1 7.84 -9.03 -8.60
N ILE A 2 7.31 -8.07 -7.82
CA ILE A 2 8.07 -7.34 -6.79
C ILE A 2 8.79 -8.29 -5.80
N GLN A 3 8.08 -9.31 -5.30
CA GLN A 3 8.65 -10.29 -4.39
C GLN A 3 9.83 -11.06 -5.01
N VAL A 4 9.80 -11.34 -6.32
CA VAL A 4 10.90 -11.98 -7.05
C VAL A 4 12.09 -11.02 -7.16
N LEU A 5 11.86 -9.77 -7.58
CA LEU A 5 12.91 -8.75 -7.71
C LEU A 5 13.61 -8.45 -6.38
N ARG A 6 12.88 -8.49 -5.27
CA ARG A 6 13.41 -8.32 -3.92
C ARG A 6 14.10 -9.55 -3.36
N GLY A 7 13.96 -10.70 -4.01
CA GLY A 7 14.58 -11.95 -3.60
C GLY A 7 13.83 -12.67 -2.48
N GLU A 8 12.53 -12.42 -2.30
CA GLU A 8 11.71 -13.12 -1.31
C GLU A 8 11.61 -14.62 -1.65
N LEU A 9 11.43 -15.44 -0.62
CA LEU A 9 11.37 -16.90 -0.72
C LEU A 9 10.06 -17.45 -0.14
N SER A 10 8.93 -16.97 -0.66
CA SER A 10 7.61 -17.50 -0.33
C SER A 10 7.39 -18.90 -0.95
N ASP A 11 6.45 -19.66 -0.41
CA ASP A 11 6.10 -20.99 -0.93
C ASP A 11 5.66 -20.93 -2.39
N TYR A 12 4.95 -19.87 -2.78
CA TYR A 12 4.58 -19.58 -4.17
C TYR A 12 5.81 -19.39 -5.08
N ILE A 13 6.85 -18.66 -4.63
CA ILE A 13 8.07 -18.43 -5.42
C ILE A 13 8.90 -19.70 -5.57
N LYS A 14 8.95 -20.54 -4.52
CA LYS A 14 9.64 -21.83 -4.58
C LYS A 14 8.91 -22.80 -5.50
N TYR A 15 7.59 -22.89 -5.36
CA TYR A 15 6.73 -23.76 -6.17
C TYR A 15 6.83 -23.45 -7.67
N ASN A 16 6.87 -22.16 -8.04
CA ASN A 16 7.00 -21.74 -9.43
C ASN A 16 8.47 -21.61 -9.91
N HIS A 17 9.45 -22.05 -9.12
CA HIS A 17 10.88 -21.97 -9.43
C HIS A 17 11.43 -20.57 -9.74
N TYR A 18 10.72 -19.51 -9.37
CA TYR A 18 11.15 -18.12 -9.62
C TYR A 18 12.41 -17.70 -8.86
N HIS A 19 12.78 -18.45 -7.82
CA HIS A 19 14.05 -18.27 -7.09
C HIS A 19 15.30 -18.61 -7.93
N GLN A 20 15.14 -19.28 -9.08
CA GLN A 20 16.25 -19.66 -9.96
C GLN A 20 16.50 -18.64 -11.08
N LEU A 21 15.62 -17.65 -11.23
CA LEU A 21 15.75 -16.62 -12.25
C LEU A 21 16.93 -15.70 -11.93
N THR A 22 17.65 -15.27 -12.97
CA THR A 22 18.75 -14.29 -12.83
C THR A 22 18.29 -12.93 -12.32
N THR A 23 16.98 -12.64 -12.42
CA THR A 23 16.33 -11.43 -11.92
C THR A 23 15.93 -11.51 -10.45
N HIS A 24 16.01 -12.69 -9.83
CA HIS A 24 15.69 -12.87 -8.42
C HIS A 24 16.70 -12.13 -7.55
N GLY A 25 16.21 -11.28 -6.65
CA GLY A 25 17.04 -10.55 -5.69
C GLY A 25 17.88 -9.40 -6.25
N LEU A 26 17.76 -9.04 -7.54
CA LEU A 26 18.52 -7.92 -8.14
C LEU A 26 18.21 -6.57 -7.48
N MET A 27 17.01 -6.42 -6.89
CA MET A 27 16.53 -5.17 -6.28
C MET A 27 16.27 -5.32 -4.77
N LYS A 28 17.07 -6.15 -4.08
CA LYS A 28 16.95 -6.41 -2.64
C LYS A 28 17.03 -5.16 -1.74
N ASP A 29 17.76 -4.14 -2.19
CA ASP A 29 17.98 -2.90 -1.43
C ASP A 29 16.80 -1.93 -1.53
N TYR A 30 15.80 -2.25 -2.38
CA TYR A 30 14.57 -1.47 -2.54
C TYR A 30 13.42 -2.05 -1.70
N THR A 31 12.60 -1.16 -1.16
CA THR A 31 11.34 -1.50 -0.49
C THR A 31 10.26 -1.86 -1.50
N THR A 32 9.23 -2.58 -1.04
CA THR A 32 8.04 -2.90 -1.85
C THR A 32 7.39 -1.64 -2.42
N SER A 33 7.31 -0.57 -1.62
CA SER A 33 6.70 0.69 -2.04
C SER A 33 7.52 1.42 -3.11
N GLU A 34 8.85 1.42 -2.99
CA GLU A 34 9.73 1.99 -4.01
C GLU A 34 9.60 1.24 -5.35
N LEU A 35 9.55 -0.09 -5.31
CA LEU A 35 9.38 -0.89 -6.52
C LEU A 35 7.99 -0.77 -7.12
N SER A 36 6.95 -0.68 -6.29
CA SER A 36 5.59 -0.41 -6.76
C SER A 36 5.53 0.94 -7.46
N HIS A 37 6.11 1.98 -6.87
CA HIS A 37 6.18 3.31 -7.46
C HIS A 37 6.95 3.31 -8.79
N LEU A 38 8.10 2.62 -8.84
CA LEU A 38 8.87 2.47 -10.07
C LEU A 38 8.05 1.80 -11.18
N ILE A 39 7.34 0.72 -10.87
CA ILE A 39 6.47 0.02 -11.83
C ILE A 39 5.35 0.95 -12.31
N ASP A 40 4.67 1.66 -11.41
CA ASP A 40 3.62 2.60 -11.75
C ASP A 40 4.12 3.74 -12.63
N GLU A 41 5.34 4.24 -12.38
CA GLU A 41 5.93 5.29 -13.20
C GLU A 41 6.30 4.78 -14.60
N LEU A 42 6.85 3.57 -14.71
CA LEU A 42 7.12 2.94 -16.01
C LEU A 42 5.82 2.69 -16.80
N ARG A 43 4.73 2.33 -16.12
CA ARG A 43 3.41 2.22 -16.73
C ARG A 43 2.89 3.57 -17.21
N PHE A 44 2.97 4.59 -16.37
CA PHE A 44 2.52 5.95 -16.72
C PHE A 44 3.27 6.52 -17.93
N LYS A 45 4.57 6.25 -18.04
CA LYS A 45 5.38 6.65 -19.20
C LYS A 45 5.14 5.79 -20.46
N GLY A 46 4.31 4.75 -20.38
CA GLY A 46 3.93 3.88 -21.49
C GLY A 46 4.91 2.73 -21.77
N PHE A 47 5.92 2.52 -20.91
CA PHE A 47 6.88 1.43 -21.08
C PHE A 47 6.31 0.07 -20.66
N LEU A 48 5.44 0.07 -19.65
CA LEU A 48 4.79 -1.14 -19.14
C LEU A 48 3.28 -1.05 -19.30
N ASN A 49 2.68 -2.16 -19.69
CA ASN A 49 1.24 -2.33 -19.80
C ASN A 49 0.78 -3.48 -18.90
N GLU A 50 -0.49 -3.49 -18.52
CA GLU A 50 -1.09 -4.57 -17.74
C GLU A 50 -2.24 -5.17 -18.53
N TYR A 51 -2.19 -6.48 -18.74
CA TYR A 51 -3.24 -7.22 -19.42
C TYR A 51 -3.52 -8.52 -18.67
N ASN A 52 -4.76 -8.72 -18.20
CA ASN A 52 -5.15 -9.88 -17.39
C ASN A 52 -4.19 -10.15 -16.22
N GLU A 53 -3.86 -9.12 -15.44
CA GLU A 53 -2.93 -9.20 -14.28
C GLU A 53 -1.47 -9.55 -14.64
N ILE A 54 -1.13 -9.59 -15.93
CA ILE A 54 0.23 -9.80 -16.42
C ILE A 54 0.81 -8.46 -16.88
N LEU A 55 1.98 -8.12 -16.33
CA LEU A 55 2.78 -6.99 -16.79
C LEU A 55 3.46 -7.35 -18.11
N THR A 56 3.21 -6.56 -19.14
CA THR A 56 3.81 -6.67 -20.48
C THR A 56 4.63 -5.43 -20.79
N CYS A 57 5.69 -5.59 -21.57
CA CYS A 57 6.50 -4.46 -22.04
C CYS A 57 5.96 -3.97 -23.38
N ASP A 58 5.98 -2.65 -23.56
CA ASP A 58 5.74 -2.03 -24.85
C ASP A 58 6.98 -2.11 -25.77
N GLU A 59 6.79 -1.90 -27.07
CA GLU A 59 7.89 -1.91 -28.05
C GLU A 59 8.95 -0.83 -27.75
N SER A 60 8.52 0.30 -27.16
CA SER A 60 9.38 1.38 -26.66
C SER A 60 10.41 0.94 -25.61
N VAL A 61 10.22 -0.21 -24.96
CA VAL A 61 11.21 -0.77 -24.01
C VAL A 61 12.46 -1.29 -24.70
N LYS A 62 12.38 -1.68 -25.99
CA LYS A 62 13.56 -2.14 -26.74
C LYS A 62 14.59 -1.01 -26.89
N GLU A 63 14.13 0.21 -27.12
CA GLU A 63 15.00 1.40 -27.23
C GLU A 63 15.67 1.73 -25.89
N LEU A 64 14.94 1.52 -24.79
CA LEU A 64 15.45 1.70 -23.43
C LEU A 64 16.52 0.66 -23.06
N LEU A 65 16.33 -0.60 -23.46
CA LEU A 65 17.30 -1.67 -23.22
C LEU A 65 18.57 -1.55 -24.08
N ASN A 66 18.49 -0.85 -25.21
CA ASN A 66 19.63 -0.61 -26.10
C ASN A 66 20.55 0.56 -25.65
N ASN A 67 20.40 1.04 -24.41
CA ASN A 67 21.26 2.04 -23.72
C ASN A 67 21.19 3.50 -24.22
N ASP A 68 20.29 3.86 -25.13
CA ASP A 68 20.20 5.25 -25.62
C ASP A 68 19.28 6.16 -24.80
N VAL A 69 18.55 5.61 -23.81
CA VAL A 69 17.54 6.36 -23.05
C VAL A 69 17.72 6.16 -21.55
N THR A 70 18.04 7.25 -20.83
CA THR A 70 18.02 7.27 -19.36
C THR A 70 16.62 7.66 -18.87
N VAL A 71 15.98 6.78 -18.09
CA VAL A 71 14.69 7.10 -17.45
C VAL A 71 14.93 7.70 -16.08
N TYR A 72 14.55 8.96 -15.94
CA TYR A 72 14.48 9.63 -14.64
C TYR A 72 13.10 9.38 -14.03
N THR A 73 13.12 8.92 -12.79
CA THR A 73 11.93 8.79 -11.96
C THR A 73 11.74 10.02 -11.09
N THR A 74 10.50 10.30 -10.71
CA THR A 74 10.27 11.31 -9.67
C THR A 74 10.85 10.81 -8.34
N PRO A 75 11.43 11.69 -7.49
CA PRO A 75 11.93 11.26 -6.20
C PRO A 75 10.79 10.61 -5.42
N PHE A 76 10.89 9.30 -5.18
CA PHE A 76 9.98 8.63 -4.27
C PHE A 76 10.14 9.30 -2.91
N LYS A 77 9.13 10.06 -2.48
CA LYS A 77 9.10 10.58 -1.12
C LYS A 77 9.08 9.36 -0.21
N HIS A 78 10.24 9.00 0.35
CA HIS A 78 10.31 8.10 1.47
C HIS A 78 9.40 8.68 2.55
N LYS A 79 8.15 8.20 2.62
CA LYS A 79 7.51 8.07 3.91
C LYS A 79 8.41 7.07 4.63
N SER A 80 9.17 7.60 5.58
CA SER A 80 10.18 6.91 6.37
C SER A 80 9.83 5.44 6.54
N LYS A 81 10.75 4.55 6.14
CA LYS A 81 10.67 3.09 6.28
C LYS A 81 9.75 2.69 7.45
N GLU A 82 8.55 2.24 7.15
CA GLU A 82 7.76 1.50 8.14
C GLU A 82 8.50 0.19 8.38
N LYS A 83 9.40 0.22 9.37
CA LYS A 83 9.68 -0.98 10.13
C LYS A 83 8.32 -1.43 10.65
N VAL A 84 7.83 -2.56 10.14
CA VAL A 84 6.81 -3.34 10.82
C VAL A 84 7.41 -3.73 12.17
N PHE A 85 7.25 -2.86 13.16
CA PHE A 85 7.46 -3.19 14.55
C PHE A 85 6.19 -3.92 14.96
N ILE A 86 6.25 -5.25 14.89
CA ILE A 86 5.54 -6.04 15.89
C ILE A 86 6.25 -5.72 17.21
N ASN A 87 5.85 -4.64 17.89
CA ASN A 87 6.18 -4.37 19.29
C ASN A 87 5.19 -3.33 19.81
N THR A 88 4.24 -3.82 20.61
CA THR A 88 3.65 -3.13 21.77
C THR A 88 3.86 -1.62 21.81
N ILE A 89 2.96 -0.86 21.19
CA ILE A 89 2.94 0.61 21.33
C ILE A 89 1.96 0.95 22.45
N GLU A 90 2.49 1.41 23.58
CA GLU A 90 1.72 2.08 24.62
C GLU A 90 0.95 3.25 24.02
N GLY A 91 -0.36 3.34 24.29
CA GLY A 91 -1.22 4.44 23.84
C GLY A 91 -2.11 4.15 22.63
N VAL A 92 -1.98 2.99 21.97
CA VAL A 92 -2.97 2.55 20.97
C VAL A 92 -4.11 1.84 21.66
N ASP A 93 -5.31 2.38 21.50
CA ASP A 93 -6.52 1.73 21.96
C ASP A 93 -6.82 0.50 21.09
N ARG A 94 -6.45 -0.69 21.59
CA ARG A 94 -6.59 -1.95 20.85
C ARG A 94 -8.05 -2.32 20.58
N ALA A 95 -8.96 -1.92 21.46
CA ALA A 95 -10.38 -2.19 21.29
C ALA A 95 -10.91 -1.36 20.13
N LEU A 96 -10.62 -0.04 20.11
CA LEU A 96 -10.98 0.81 18.98
C LEU A 96 -10.32 0.34 17.67
N TYR A 97 -9.03 -0.02 17.70
CA TYR A 97 -8.36 -0.55 16.50
C TYR A 97 -9.07 -1.78 15.93
N SER A 98 -9.47 -2.72 16.78
CA SER A 98 -10.20 -3.91 16.36
C SER A 98 -11.54 -3.58 15.70
N GLU A 99 -12.27 -2.60 16.22
CA GLU A 99 -13.52 -2.13 15.60
C GLU A 99 -13.28 -1.48 14.24
N LEU A 100 -12.23 -0.67 14.10
CA LEU A 100 -11.89 -0.03 12.83
C LEU A 100 -11.45 -1.06 11.77
N VAL A 101 -10.77 -2.14 12.17
CA VAL A 101 -10.43 -3.26 11.28
C VAL A 101 -11.68 -3.95 10.76
N GLU A 102 -12.67 -4.16 11.63
CA GLU A 102 -13.94 -4.78 11.24
C GLU A 102 -14.75 -3.89 10.30
N VAL A 103 -14.80 -2.57 10.56
CA VAL A 103 -15.43 -1.59 9.64
C VAL A 103 -14.76 -1.62 8.26
N ARG A 104 -13.42 -1.70 8.23
CA ARG A 104 -12.67 -1.82 6.98
C ARG A 104 -13.04 -3.09 6.23
N ARG A 105 -13.16 -4.23 6.92
CA ARG A 105 -13.57 -5.50 6.32
C ARG A 105 -14.96 -5.39 5.70
N GLN A 106 -15.94 -4.88 6.45
CA GLN A 106 -17.32 -4.73 5.99
C GLN A 106 -17.44 -3.82 4.76
N LEU A 107 -16.69 -2.72 4.73
CA LEU A 107 -16.67 -1.83 3.57
C LEU A 107 -16.00 -2.50 2.36
N SER A 108 -14.94 -3.27 2.59
CA SER A 108 -14.22 -3.97 1.51
C SER A 108 -15.08 -5.06 0.87
N GLU A 109 -15.87 -5.78 1.68
CA GLU A 109 -16.82 -6.78 1.20
C GLU A 109 -17.95 -6.15 0.41
N LYS A 110 -18.52 -5.03 0.90
CA LYS A 110 -19.58 -4.30 0.17
C LYS A 110 -19.13 -3.75 -1.18
N LEU A 111 -17.87 -3.34 -1.27
CA LEU A 111 -17.30 -2.74 -2.48
C LEU A 111 -16.57 -3.77 -3.36
N ASN A 112 -16.45 -5.01 -2.90
CA ASN A 112 -15.71 -6.09 -3.54
C ASN A 112 -14.26 -5.70 -3.90
N ILE A 113 -13.57 -5.03 -2.98
CA ILE A 113 -12.16 -4.60 -3.11
C ILE A 113 -11.34 -5.14 -1.95
N ALA A 114 -10.00 -5.11 -2.05
CA ALA A 114 -9.14 -5.52 -0.95
C ALA A 114 -9.26 -4.57 0.26
N PRO A 115 -9.24 -5.08 1.51
CA PRO A 115 -9.35 -4.26 2.73
C PRO A 115 -8.34 -3.12 2.81
N VAL A 116 -7.08 -3.41 2.48
CA VAL A 116 -5.96 -2.45 2.52
C VAL A 116 -6.17 -1.29 1.53
N SER A 117 -6.94 -1.48 0.47
CA SER A 117 -7.27 -0.42 -0.50
C SER A 117 -8.12 0.70 0.13
N ILE A 118 -8.90 0.39 1.17
CA ILE A 118 -9.68 1.38 1.92
C ILE A 118 -8.75 2.22 2.79
N PHE A 119 -8.09 1.60 3.77
CA PHE A 119 -7.07 2.24 4.61
C PHE A 119 -5.96 1.23 4.94
N SER A 120 -4.71 1.69 4.93
CA SER A 120 -3.58 0.91 5.41
C SER A 120 -3.67 0.72 6.93
N ASP A 121 -2.95 -0.27 7.44
CA ASP A 121 -2.89 -0.54 8.87
C ASP A 121 -2.37 0.68 9.65
N TYR A 122 -1.40 1.39 9.09
CA TYR A 122 -0.91 2.66 9.63
C TYR A 122 -2.02 3.71 9.83
N THR A 123 -2.87 3.93 8.82
CA THR A 123 -3.95 4.92 8.94
C THR A 123 -4.97 4.49 10.01
N LEU A 124 -5.25 3.18 10.14
CA LEU A 124 -6.12 2.67 11.20
C LEU A 124 -5.51 2.83 12.59
N GLU A 125 -4.20 2.59 12.73
CA GLU A 125 -3.48 2.84 13.98
C GLU A 125 -3.51 4.33 14.36
N GLU A 126 -3.31 5.23 13.40
CA GLU A 126 -3.37 6.68 13.66
C GLU A 126 -4.79 7.12 14.04
N PHE A 127 -5.84 6.53 13.46
CA PHE A 127 -7.22 6.76 13.90
C PHE A 127 -7.45 6.28 15.34
N ALA A 128 -6.94 5.10 15.69
CA ALA A 128 -7.07 4.55 17.05
C ALA A 128 -6.30 5.38 18.09
N LYS A 129 -5.15 5.96 17.73
CA LYS A 129 -4.33 6.83 18.59
C LYS A 129 -4.95 8.22 18.75
N ARG A 130 -5.26 8.90 17.64
CA ARG A 130 -5.68 10.31 17.63
C ARG A 130 -7.17 10.51 17.86
N LYS A 131 -7.98 9.47 17.62
CA LYS A 131 -9.44 9.46 17.78
C LYS A 131 -10.11 10.72 17.16
N PRO A 132 -9.87 10.98 15.86
CA PRO A 132 -10.33 12.19 15.20
C PRO A 132 -11.85 12.36 15.30
N GLU A 133 -12.30 13.57 15.63
CA GLU A 133 -13.73 13.87 15.84
C GLU A 133 -14.39 14.49 14.61
N SER A 134 -13.57 14.98 13.68
CA SER A 134 -14.02 15.66 12.47
C SER A 134 -13.34 15.13 11.21
N LYS A 135 -13.99 15.31 10.05
CA LYS A 135 -13.38 15.03 8.74
C LYS A 135 -12.12 15.87 8.51
N GLN A 136 -12.05 17.07 9.08
CA GLN A 136 -10.87 17.95 8.99
C GLN A 136 -9.66 17.37 9.75
N GLU A 137 -9.88 16.69 10.87
CA GLU A 137 -8.80 15.98 11.56
C GLU A 137 -8.38 14.71 10.80
N MET A 138 -9.34 14.00 10.19
CA MET A 138 -9.02 12.80 9.41
C MET A 138 -8.18 13.11 8.17
N ILE A 139 -8.41 14.22 7.46
CA ILE A 139 -7.58 14.59 6.29
C ILE A 139 -6.14 14.96 6.68
N ALA A 140 -5.89 15.34 7.93
CA ALA A 140 -4.53 15.58 8.44
C ALA A 140 -3.74 14.29 8.68
N ILE A 141 -4.40 13.13 8.59
CA ILE A 141 -3.77 11.82 8.77
C ILE A 141 -3.28 11.31 7.42
N ASP A 142 -2.01 10.91 7.42
CA ASP A 142 -1.35 10.35 6.25
C ASP A 142 -2.08 9.09 5.73
N GLY A 143 -2.44 9.11 4.45
CA GLY A 143 -3.21 8.05 3.80
C GLY A 143 -4.69 8.38 3.57
N VAL A 144 -5.18 9.51 4.08
CA VAL A 144 -6.55 9.99 3.86
C VAL A 144 -6.60 11.02 2.72
N GLY A 145 -6.86 10.52 1.50
CA GLY A 145 -7.12 11.39 0.34
C GLY A 145 -8.57 11.90 0.29
N SER A 146 -8.82 12.92 -0.54
CA SER A 146 -10.15 13.54 -0.74
C SER A 146 -11.25 12.53 -1.13
N TYR A 147 -10.92 11.52 -1.94
CA TYR A 147 -11.84 10.43 -2.29
C TYR A 147 -12.22 9.59 -1.06
N LYS A 148 -11.23 9.10 -0.30
CA LYS A 148 -11.42 8.30 0.91
C LYS A 148 -12.14 9.10 2.01
N LEU A 149 -11.91 10.40 2.07
CA LEU A 149 -12.60 11.32 2.98
C LEU A 149 -14.10 11.40 2.72
N LYS A 150 -14.50 11.42 1.44
CA LYS A 150 -15.91 11.49 1.07
C LYS A 150 -16.61 10.15 1.22
N HIS A 151 -15.96 9.06 0.81
CA HIS A 151 -16.60 7.75 0.67
C HIS A 151 -16.44 6.84 1.88
N TYR A 152 -15.31 6.88 2.59
CA TYR A 152 -15.01 5.94 3.66
C TYR A 152 -15.02 6.59 5.05
N CYS A 153 -14.42 7.77 5.19
CA CYS A 153 -14.29 8.44 6.47
C CYS A 153 -15.59 8.65 7.26
N PRO A 154 -16.78 8.89 6.65
CA PRO A 154 -18.01 9.01 7.44
C PRO A 154 -18.29 7.77 8.31
N LYS A 155 -18.00 6.57 7.81
CA LYS A 155 -18.25 5.32 8.55
C LYS A 155 -17.23 5.11 9.67
N PHE A 156 -15.97 5.43 9.44
CA PHE A 156 -14.93 5.35 10.47
C PHE A 156 -15.14 6.40 11.56
N LEU A 157 -15.55 7.61 11.20
CA LEU A 157 -15.87 8.68 12.15
C LEU A 157 -17.03 8.30 13.07
N GLU A 158 -18.09 7.70 12.50
CA GLU A 158 -19.23 7.16 13.26
C GLU A 158 -18.74 6.12 14.29
N THR A 159 -17.93 5.16 13.88
CA THR A 159 -17.37 4.14 14.80
C THR A 159 -16.52 4.76 15.92
N ILE A 160 -15.65 5.73 15.60
CA ILE A 160 -14.82 6.41 16.61
C ILE A 160 -15.69 7.17 17.63
N GLN A 161 -16.74 7.84 17.17
CA GLN A 161 -17.68 8.57 18.04
C GLN A 161 -18.54 7.62 18.89
N SER A 162 -19.03 6.54 18.30
CA SER A 162 -19.76 5.50 19.04
C SER A 162 -18.88 4.86 20.12
N TYR A 163 -17.60 4.64 19.83
CA TYR A 163 -16.65 4.10 20.79
C TYR A 163 -16.41 5.08 21.96
N LYS A 164 -16.23 6.38 21.68
CA LYS A 164 -16.10 7.42 22.71
C LYS A 164 -17.33 7.56 23.62
N THR A 165 -18.52 7.23 23.11
CA THR A 165 -19.78 7.35 23.86
C THR A 165 -20.07 6.12 24.72
N ASN A 166 -19.46 4.97 24.40
CA ASN A 166 -19.60 3.71 25.15
C ASN A 166 -18.52 3.51 26.24
N ILE A 167 -17.62 4.48 26.42
CA ILE A 167 -16.63 4.56 27.50
C ILE A 167 -17.11 5.61 28.50
#